data_AF-A0A1N7M868-F1
#
_entry.id   AF-A0A1N7M868-F1
#
_cell.length_a   1.000
_cell.length_b   1.000
_cell.length_c   1.000
_cell.angle_alpha   90.00
_cell.angle_beta   90.00
_cell.angle_gamma   90.00
#
_symmetry.space_group_name_H-M   'P 1'
#
loop_
_entity.id
_entity.type
_entity.pdbx_description
1 polymer ?
#
loop_
_entity_poly.entity_id
_entity_poly.type
_entity_poly.pdbx_seq_one_letter_code
_entity_poly.pdbx_strand_id
1 'polypeptide(L)'
;MRNTNINKILHSSALAAAIASPAAADTVTLRIQTHYAPETVSGRLAAQFVDDVETMSGGAIDIEMFYSSSVVATVEPFDAAANGILDCGMTGGAYQTGKNPAFQFVGDIMGGHDTSYQQLSWLYYGGGLEAAQALYNEHGMQLIGWWIYGQESLSSSKPLNGPQDLQDWKFRSPPVSRPRSSRRSGPRPS
;
A
#
# COMPACT_ATOMS: atom_id res chain seq x y z
N MET A 1 -39.68 25.90 -80.77
CA MET A 1 -39.29 26.92 -79.78
C MET A 1 -40.15 26.76 -78.53
N ARG A 2 -39.57 26.32 -77.40
CA ARG A 2 -39.85 26.77 -76.02
C ARG A 2 -39.10 25.90 -74.99
N ASN A 3 -38.09 26.54 -74.41
CA ASN A 3 -37.46 26.44 -73.09
C ASN A 3 -37.10 25.10 -72.42
N THR A 4 -35.78 24.94 -72.33
CA THR A 4 -34.96 24.30 -71.29
C THR A 4 -35.33 24.75 -69.86
N ASN A 5 -35.30 23.82 -68.89
CA ASN A 5 -35.10 24.02 -67.44
C ASN A 5 -34.79 22.63 -66.82
N ILE A 6 -33.54 22.17 -66.76
CA ILE A 6 -32.59 22.29 -65.63
C ILE A 6 -33.25 22.22 -64.24
N ASN A 7 -33.44 21.02 -63.69
CA ASN A 7 -33.64 20.82 -62.25
C ASN A 7 -32.53 19.94 -61.68
N LYS A 8 -31.79 20.54 -60.75
CA LYS A 8 -30.62 20.00 -60.05
C LYS A 8 -31.05 19.01 -58.95
N ILE A 9 -30.35 17.88 -58.93
CA ILE A 9 -29.82 17.13 -57.79
C ILE A 9 -30.27 17.60 -56.39
N LEU A 10 -30.92 16.70 -55.63
CA LEU A 10 -30.84 16.67 -54.18
C LEU A 10 -30.87 15.17 -53.75
N HIS A 11 -29.69 14.54 -53.67
CA HIS A 11 -29.55 13.25 -52.98
C HIS A 11 -29.21 13.59 -51.52
N SER A 12 -30.16 13.34 -50.63
CA SER A 12 -30.01 13.57 -49.19
C SER A 12 -29.03 12.56 -48.59
N SER A 13 -27.81 13.01 -48.31
CA SER A 13 -26.86 12.28 -47.46
C SER A 13 -27.32 12.40 -46.00
N ALA A 14 -28.06 11.42 -45.49
CA ALA A 14 -28.32 11.32 -44.06
C ALA A 14 -27.04 10.90 -43.34
N LEU A 15 -26.33 11.85 -42.75
CA LEU A 15 -25.21 11.60 -41.87
C LEU A 15 -25.75 11.03 -40.55
N ALA A 16 -25.75 9.70 -40.42
CA ALA A 16 -26.04 9.05 -39.15
C ALA A 16 -24.87 9.33 -38.19
N ALA A 17 -25.02 10.33 -37.33
CA ALA A 17 -24.13 10.53 -36.20
C ALA A 17 -24.36 9.36 -35.22
N ALA A 18 -23.49 8.36 -35.27
CA ALA A 18 -23.41 7.34 -34.23
C ALA A 18 -22.99 8.05 -32.94
N ILE A 19 -23.96 8.29 -32.06
CA ILE A 19 -23.71 8.77 -30.71
C ILE A 19 -23.05 7.59 -30.00
N ALA A 20 -21.72 7.61 -29.89
CA ALA A 20 -21.00 6.68 -29.03
C ALA A 20 -21.51 6.94 -27.61
N SER A 21 -22.36 6.05 -27.10
CA SER A 21 -22.70 6.06 -25.68
C SER A 21 -21.39 5.79 -24.92
N PRO A 22 -21.04 6.58 -23.88
CA PRO A 22 -19.89 6.23 -23.07
C PRO A 22 -20.13 4.83 -22.51
N ALA A 23 -19.23 3.90 -22.79
CA ALA A 23 -19.23 2.62 -22.12
C ALA A 23 -19.12 2.92 -20.62
N ALA A 24 -20.11 2.50 -19.84
CA ALA A 24 -19.97 2.49 -18.38
C ALA A 24 -18.80 1.55 -18.10
N ALA A 25 -17.69 2.09 -17.58
CA ALA A 25 -16.60 1.27 -17.11
C ALA A 25 -17.13 0.42 -15.95
N ASP A 26 -16.90 -0.89 -15.98
CA ASP A 26 -17.24 -1.76 -14.86
C ASP A 26 -16.49 -1.28 -13.61
N THR A 27 -17.22 -1.00 -12.55
CA THR A 27 -16.63 -0.67 -11.24
C THR A 27 -15.89 -1.88 -10.70
N VAL A 28 -14.64 -1.68 -10.30
CA VAL A 28 -13.81 -2.70 -9.65
C VAL A 28 -13.79 -2.45 -8.16
N THR A 29 -14.34 -3.38 -7.37
CA THR A 29 -14.26 -3.34 -5.90
C THR A 29 -13.02 -4.12 -5.42
N LEU A 30 -12.15 -3.46 -4.66
CA LEU A 30 -10.95 -4.03 -4.07
C LEU A 30 -11.16 -4.27 -2.57
N ARG A 31 -10.93 -5.49 -2.10
CA ARG A 31 -10.98 -5.86 -0.68
C ARG A 31 -9.61 -5.68 -0.06
N ILE A 32 -9.48 -4.71 0.84
CA ILE A 32 -8.20 -4.32 1.44
C ILE A 32 -8.26 -4.51 2.95
N GLN A 33 -7.25 -5.14 3.56
CA GLN A 33 -7.19 -5.25 5.02
C GLN A 33 -6.04 -4.44 5.64
N THR A 34 -6.31 -3.77 6.74
CA THR A 34 -5.31 -3.23 7.67
C THR A 34 -5.49 -3.76 9.10
N HIS A 35 -4.41 -3.70 9.89
CA HIS A 35 -4.41 -4.07 11.31
C HIS A 35 -4.70 -2.89 12.24
N TYR A 36 -4.67 -1.67 11.71
CA TYR A 36 -5.02 -0.48 12.47
C TYR A 36 -6.53 -0.42 12.71
N ALA A 37 -6.91 0.06 13.88
CA ALA A 37 -8.30 0.39 14.18
C ALA A 37 -8.66 1.76 13.56
N PRO A 38 -9.90 1.95 13.08
CA PRO A 38 -10.31 3.13 12.31
C PRO A 38 -10.15 4.44 13.10
N GLU A 39 -10.26 4.39 14.43
CA GLU A 39 -10.14 5.56 15.31
C GLU A 39 -8.72 6.11 15.43
N THR A 40 -7.70 5.27 15.15
CA THR A 40 -6.28 5.65 15.22
C THR A 40 -5.92 6.64 14.11
N VAL A 41 -4.85 7.42 14.31
CA VAL A 41 -4.35 8.32 13.25
C VAL A 41 -4.10 7.52 11.97
N SER A 42 -3.54 6.32 12.12
CA SER A 42 -3.29 5.43 10.99
C SER A 42 -4.60 4.99 10.31
N GLY A 43 -5.59 4.55 11.09
CA GLY A 43 -6.91 4.17 10.55
C GLY A 43 -7.62 5.29 9.79
N ARG A 44 -7.50 6.55 10.26
CA ARG A 44 -8.07 7.71 9.56
C ARG A 44 -7.37 8.02 8.24
N LEU A 45 -6.05 7.86 8.17
CA LEU A 45 -5.30 8.01 6.92
C LEU A 45 -5.64 6.89 5.93
N ALA A 46 -5.93 5.68 6.42
CA ALA A 46 -6.44 4.59 5.60
C ALA A 46 -7.80 4.94 4.98
N ALA A 47 -8.71 5.54 5.76
CA ALA A 47 -9.99 6.02 5.25
C ALA A 47 -9.80 7.14 4.21
N GLN A 48 -8.90 8.09 4.46
CA GLN A 48 -8.57 9.12 3.47
C GLN A 48 -8.04 8.54 2.16
N PHE A 49 -7.20 7.50 2.24
CA PHE A 49 -6.72 6.80 1.05
C PHE A 49 -7.86 6.17 0.24
N VAL A 50 -8.87 5.59 0.91
CA VAL A 50 -10.07 5.06 0.25
C VAL A 50 -10.81 6.17 -0.49
N ASP A 51 -11.13 7.26 0.20
CA ASP A 51 -11.84 8.41 -0.37
C ASP A 51 -11.08 9.01 -1.57
N ASP A 52 -9.75 9.13 -1.46
CA ASP A 52 -8.90 9.66 -2.51
C ASP A 52 -8.92 8.75 -3.75
N VAL A 53 -8.84 7.43 -3.59
CA VAL A 53 -8.87 6.48 -4.72
C VAL A 53 -10.23 6.50 -5.41
N GLU A 54 -11.33 6.49 -4.66
CA GLU A 54 -12.68 6.57 -5.23
C GLU A 54 -12.89 7.88 -5.99
N THR A 55 -12.45 9.00 -5.40
CA THR A 55 -12.56 10.33 -6.02
C THR A 55 -11.69 10.44 -7.27
N MET A 56 -10.42 10.02 -7.19
CA MET A 56 -9.47 10.11 -8.31
C MET A 56 -9.80 9.15 -9.45
N SER A 57 -10.43 8.01 -9.15
CA SER A 57 -10.90 7.06 -10.16
C SER A 57 -12.25 7.45 -10.78
N GLY A 58 -12.93 8.47 -10.24
CA GLY A 58 -14.27 8.85 -10.66
C GLY A 58 -15.32 7.77 -10.38
N GLY A 59 -15.11 6.96 -9.33
CA GLY A 59 -15.96 5.83 -8.96
C GLY A 59 -15.74 4.55 -9.77
N ALA A 60 -14.69 4.49 -10.60
CA ALA A 60 -14.32 3.26 -11.31
C ALA A 60 -13.64 2.23 -10.39
N ILE A 61 -13.02 2.68 -9.30
CA ILE A 61 -12.42 1.83 -8.27
C ILE A 61 -13.13 2.12 -6.95
N ASP A 62 -13.65 1.08 -6.34
CA ASP A 62 -14.30 1.05 -5.04
C ASP A 62 -13.42 0.24 -4.06
N ILE A 63 -13.33 0.64 -2.79
CA ILE A 63 -12.51 -0.07 -1.80
C ILE A 63 -13.34 -0.51 -0.60
N GLU A 64 -13.47 -1.82 -0.44
CA GLU A 64 -13.97 -2.43 0.79
C GLU A 64 -12.82 -2.60 1.79
N MET A 65 -12.70 -1.66 2.74
CA MET A 65 -11.64 -1.66 3.75
C MET A 65 -12.04 -2.43 5.02
N PHE A 66 -11.23 -3.44 5.36
CA PHE A 66 -11.31 -4.25 6.57
C PHE A 66 -10.29 -3.77 7.61
N TYR A 67 -10.77 -3.31 8.77
CA TYR A 67 -9.92 -2.79 9.85
C TYR A 67 -9.64 -3.83 10.93
N SER A 68 -8.69 -3.53 11.81
CA SER A 68 -8.42 -4.33 13.02
C SER A 68 -8.19 -5.82 12.76
N SER A 69 -7.61 -6.18 11.61
CA SER A 69 -7.37 -7.57 11.22
C SER A 69 -8.64 -8.43 11.23
N SER A 70 -9.76 -7.92 10.73
CA SER A 70 -11.07 -8.58 10.80
C SER A 70 -11.26 -9.81 9.88
N VAL A 71 -10.43 -9.99 8.85
CA VAL A 71 -10.50 -11.12 7.91
C VAL A 71 -9.44 -12.17 8.23
N VAL A 72 -8.17 -11.74 8.37
CA VAL A 72 -7.02 -12.61 8.71
C VAL A 72 -6.11 -11.96 9.75
N ALA A 73 -5.27 -12.74 10.44
CA ALA A 73 -4.38 -12.20 11.46
C ALA A 73 -3.35 -11.23 10.86
N THR A 74 -2.77 -10.32 11.66
CA THR A 74 -1.95 -9.18 11.20
C THR A 74 -0.78 -9.51 10.26
N VAL A 75 -0.19 -10.71 10.37
CA VAL A 75 0.97 -11.14 9.55
C VAL A 75 0.57 -11.86 8.26
N GLU A 76 -0.68 -12.29 8.17
CA GLU A 76 -1.24 -13.10 7.09
C GLU A 76 -1.81 -12.33 5.88
N PRO A 77 -2.03 -10.99 5.86
CA PRO A 77 -2.69 -10.34 4.72
C PRO A 77 -1.91 -10.46 3.41
N PHE A 78 -0.58 -10.57 3.48
CA PHE A 78 0.25 -10.81 2.30
C PHE A 78 -0.09 -12.15 1.63
N ASP A 79 -0.18 -13.22 2.44
CA ASP A 79 -0.53 -14.55 1.93
C ASP A 79 -2.01 -14.63 1.52
N ALA A 80 -2.90 -13.95 2.25
CA ALA A 80 -4.31 -13.84 1.87
C ALA A 80 -4.48 -13.13 0.52
N ALA A 81 -3.70 -12.07 0.27
CA ALA A 81 -3.71 -11.35 -1.00
C ALA A 81 -3.11 -12.19 -2.14
N ALA A 82 -1.96 -12.83 -1.90
CA ALA A 82 -1.32 -13.70 -2.89
C ALA A 82 -2.20 -14.89 -3.31
N ASN A 83 -3.10 -15.35 -2.43
CA ASN A 83 -4.05 -16.42 -2.71
C ASN A 83 -5.45 -15.94 -3.15
N GLY A 84 -5.65 -14.63 -3.32
CA GLY A 84 -6.92 -14.03 -3.79
C GLY A 84 -8.06 -13.99 -2.75
N ILE A 85 -7.77 -14.29 -1.48
CA ILE A 85 -8.74 -14.12 -0.37
C ILE A 85 -9.02 -12.64 -0.16
N LEU A 86 -7.97 -11.80 -0.22
CA LEU A 86 -8.03 -10.34 -0.28
C LEU A 86 -7.44 -9.89 -1.62
N ASP A 87 -7.73 -8.66 -2.01
CA ASP A 87 -7.12 -8.08 -3.21
C ASP A 87 -5.85 -7.27 -2.85
N CYS A 88 -5.81 -6.72 -1.62
CA CYS A 88 -4.61 -6.04 -1.10
C CYS A 88 -4.46 -6.20 0.42
N GLY A 89 -3.20 -6.27 0.88
CA GLY A 89 -2.85 -6.21 2.29
C GLY A 89 -2.17 -4.89 2.64
N MET A 90 -2.83 -4.01 3.39
CA MET A 90 -2.28 -2.74 3.86
C MET A 90 -1.60 -2.92 5.22
N THR A 91 -0.45 -3.60 5.20
CA THR A 91 0.37 -3.91 6.38
C THR A 91 1.86 -3.72 6.10
N GLY A 92 2.71 -3.84 7.12
CA GLY A 92 4.15 -3.68 6.96
C GLY A 92 4.80 -4.86 6.22
N GLY A 93 5.51 -4.58 5.12
CA GLY A 93 6.24 -5.59 4.34
C GLY A 93 7.27 -6.38 5.15
N ALA A 94 7.75 -5.78 6.24
CA ALA A 94 8.61 -6.37 7.23
C ALA A 94 8.11 -7.74 7.78
N TYR A 95 6.80 -7.96 7.87
CA TYR A 95 6.27 -9.25 8.36
C TYR A 95 6.65 -10.45 7.48
N GLN A 96 7.08 -10.20 6.24
CA GLN A 96 7.42 -11.23 5.26
C GLN A 96 8.90 -11.64 5.30
N THR A 97 9.68 -11.22 6.31
CA THR A 97 11.09 -11.63 6.46
C THR A 97 11.31 -13.13 6.60
N GLY A 98 10.27 -13.88 7.01
CA GLY A 98 10.31 -15.34 7.04
C GLY A 98 10.35 -15.99 5.64
N LYS A 99 9.83 -15.29 4.62
CA LYS A 99 9.84 -15.73 3.21
C LYS A 99 11.14 -15.34 2.54
N ASN A 100 11.50 -14.06 2.61
CA ASN A 100 12.77 -13.55 2.13
C ASN A 100 13.32 -12.53 3.14
N PRO A 101 14.53 -12.73 3.70
CA PRO A 101 15.14 -11.79 4.63
C PRO A 101 15.26 -10.37 4.09
N ALA A 102 15.28 -10.17 2.77
CA ALA A 102 15.34 -8.86 2.15
C ALA A 102 14.09 -7.99 2.42
N PHE A 103 12.94 -8.60 2.76
CA PHE A 103 11.75 -7.85 3.16
C PHE A 103 11.94 -6.96 4.39
N GLN A 104 13.02 -7.17 5.18
CA GLN A 104 13.37 -6.26 6.28
C GLN A 104 13.63 -4.83 5.79
N PHE A 105 14.10 -4.66 4.55
CA PHE A 105 14.36 -3.37 3.93
C PHE A 105 13.10 -2.76 3.29
N VAL A 106 12.03 -3.55 3.15
CA VAL A 106 10.75 -3.11 2.59
C VAL A 106 9.71 -2.78 3.67
N GLY A 107 10.16 -2.72 4.93
CA GLY A 107 9.35 -2.35 6.08
C GLY A 107 9.97 -1.20 6.86
N ASP A 108 9.96 -1.31 8.19
CA ASP A 108 10.55 -0.31 9.06
C ASP A 108 12.05 -0.60 9.31
N ILE A 109 12.92 0.19 8.68
CA ILE A 109 14.37 0.04 8.80
C ILE A 109 14.82 0.76 10.07
N MET A 110 14.97 0.00 11.16
CA MET A 110 15.46 0.53 12.43
C MET A 110 16.85 1.17 12.28
N GLY A 111 16.94 2.47 12.55
CA GLY A 111 18.18 3.25 12.46
C GLY A 111 18.68 3.48 11.03
N GLY A 112 17.85 3.26 10.01
CA GLY A 112 18.22 3.45 8.61
C GLY A 112 17.99 4.86 8.06
N HIS A 113 17.24 5.70 8.77
CA HIS A 113 16.85 7.03 8.33
C HIS A 113 16.50 7.92 9.53
N ASP A 114 16.75 9.22 9.42
CA ASP A 114 16.41 10.21 10.45
C ASP A 114 15.02 10.82 10.21
N THR A 115 14.55 10.80 8.96
CA THR A 115 13.27 11.40 8.57
C THR A 115 12.54 10.49 7.57
N SER A 116 11.21 10.51 7.61
CA SER A 116 10.36 9.80 6.64
C SER A 116 10.68 10.18 5.18
N TYR A 117 11.11 11.42 4.94
CA TYR A 117 11.52 11.88 3.61
C TYR A 117 12.75 11.14 3.07
N GLN A 118 13.72 10.79 3.91
CA GLN A 118 14.89 10.01 3.48
C GLN A 118 14.47 8.61 3.04
N GLN A 119 13.54 8.00 3.78
CA GLN A 119 12.97 6.70 3.44
C GLN A 119 12.19 6.75 2.12
N LEU A 120 11.30 7.74 1.91
CA LEU A 120 10.63 7.92 0.62
C LEU A 120 11.60 8.24 -0.52
N SER A 121 12.64 9.04 -0.26
CA SER A 121 13.62 9.38 -1.28
C SER A 121 14.39 8.16 -1.75
N TRP A 122 14.75 7.26 -0.82
CA TRP A 122 15.35 5.98 -1.18
C TRP A 122 14.40 5.11 -2.01
N LEU A 123 13.13 5.03 -1.61
CA LEU A 123 12.12 4.26 -2.34
C LEU A 123 11.99 4.76 -3.80
N TYR A 124 11.73 6.05 -4.00
CA TYR A 124 11.38 6.59 -5.31
C TYR A 124 12.58 7.01 -6.17
N TYR A 125 13.71 7.37 -5.57
CA TYR A 125 14.88 7.89 -6.29
C TYR A 125 16.16 7.10 -6.05
N GLY A 126 16.20 6.24 -5.03
CA GLY A 126 17.38 5.45 -4.65
C GLY A 126 17.39 4.02 -5.19
N GLY A 127 16.44 3.65 -6.07
CA GLY A 127 16.29 2.29 -6.58
C GLY A 127 15.54 1.33 -5.63
N GLY A 128 14.99 1.86 -4.53
CA GLY A 128 14.32 1.05 -3.51
C GLY A 128 13.02 0.43 -4.02
N LEU A 129 12.27 1.15 -4.87
CA LEU A 129 11.03 0.65 -5.46
C LEU A 129 11.29 -0.53 -6.38
N GLU A 130 12.28 -0.46 -7.27
CA GLU A 130 12.62 -1.56 -8.18
C GLU A 130 13.08 -2.81 -7.41
N ALA A 131 13.92 -2.62 -6.38
CA ALA A 131 14.34 -3.71 -5.51
C ALA A 131 13.17 -4.33 -4.74
N ALA A 132 12.25 -3.50 -4.23
CA ALA A 132 11.05 -3.96 -3.56
C ALA A 132 10.12 -4.70 -4.53
N GLN A 133 9.90 -4.17 -5.74
CA GLN A 133 9.04 -4.80 -6.73
C GLN A 133 9.57 -6.18 -7.12
N ALA A 134 10.88 -6.36 -7.27
CA ALA A 134 11.45 -7.68 -7.54
C ALA A 134 11.04 -8.71 -6.46
N LEU A 135 11.09 -8.31 -5.18
CA LEU A 135 10.69 -9.17 -4.05
C LEU A 135 9.19 -9.47 -4.02
N TYR A 136 8.33 -8.47 -4.28
CA TYR A 136 6.89 -8.68 -4.27
C TYR A 136 6.45 -9.53 -5.47
N ASN A 137 7.02 -9.31 -6.65
CA ASN A 137 6.64 -10.01 -7.88
C ASN A 137 6.98 -11.51 -7.86
N GLU A 138 7.97 -11.95 -7.07
CA GLU A 138 8.24 -13.38 -6.82
C GLU A 138 7.04 -14.11 -6.22
N HIS A 139 6.12 -13.38 -5.60
CA HIS A 139 4.90 -13.90 -4.97
C HIS A 139 3.63 -13.51 -5.71
N GLY A 140 3.73 -13.01 -6.96
CA GLY A 140 2.58 -12.51 -7.71
C GLY A 140 1.97 -11.24 -7.12
N MET A 141 2.71 -10.53 -6.28
CA MET A 141 2.29 -9.30 -5.62
C MET A 141 2.96 -8.08 -6.25
N GLN A 142 2.30 -6.93 -6.16
CA GLN A 142 2.86 -5.64 -6.56
C GLN A 142 2.85 -4.68 -5.37
N LEU A 143 3.98 -4.00 -5.13
CA LEU A 143 4.03 -2.92 -4.16
C LEU A 143 3.37 -1.67 -4.76
N ILE A 144 2.27 -1.22 -4.16
CA ILE A 144 1.56 0.00 -4.58
C ILE A 144 2.28 1.25 -4.05
N GLY A 145 2.77 1.21 -2.81
CA GLY A 145 3.50 2.31 -2.21
C GLY A 145 3.77 2.10 -0.73
N TRP A 146 4.49 3.05 -0.14
CA TRP A 146 4.70 3.10 1.29
C TRP A 146 3.81 4.12 1.96
N TRP A 147 3.26 3.68 3.07
CA TRP A 147 2.58 4.55 4.02
C TRP A 147 3.40 4.57 5.31
N ILE A 148 4.17 5.65 5.45
CA ILE A 148 5.12 5.81 6.55
C ILE A 148 4.40 6.47 7.72
N TYR A 149 4.29 5.73 8.82
CA TYR A 149 3.91 6.28 10.11
C TYR A 149 5.12 6.98 10.75
N GLY A 150 4.87 7.94 11.64
CA GLY A 150 5.93 8.69 12.30
C GLY A 150 6.88 7.80 13.12
N GLN A 151 7.97 8.39 13.61
CA GLN A 151 9.03 7.68 14.32
C GLN A 151 8.49 6.91 15.53
N GLU A 152 8.77 5.60 15.58
CA GLU A 152 8.37 4.77 16.71
C GLU A 152 9.26 5.03 17.93
N SER A 153 8.62 5.12 19.10
CA SER A 153 9.30 5.22 20.38
C SER A 153 9.22 3.91 21.14
N LEU A 154 10.32 3.50 21.76
CA LEU A 154 10.35 2.39 22.68
C LEU A 154 9.63 2.78 23.97
N SER A 155 8.54 2.08 24.30
CA SER A 155 7.83 2.29 25.56
C SER A 155 8.49 1.48 26.69
N SER A 156 8.93 2.17 27.74
CA SER A 156 9.53 1.56 28.92
C SER A 156 8.73 1.89 30.18
N SER A 157 8.56 0.89 31.05
CA SER A 157 7.97 1.08 32.38
C SER A 157 8.94 1.70 33.39
N LYS A 158 10.22 1.84 33.03
CA LYS A 158 11.27 2.45 33.86
C LYS A 158 12.07 3.47 33.03
N PRO A 159 12.54 4.57 33.63
CA PRO A 159 13.47 5.49 32.95
C PRO A 159 14.72 4.76 32.48
N LEU A 160 15.14 5.04 31.25
CA LEU A 160 16.39 4.55 30.64
C LEU A 160 17.27 5.77 30.39
N ASN A 161 18.39 5.89 31.13
CA ASN A 161 19.24 7.09 31.12
C ASN A 161 20.49 6.92 30.26
N GLY A 162 20.76 5.72 29.74
CA GLY A 162 21.89 5.48 28.88
C GLY A 162 21.95 4.05 28.33
N PRO A 163 22.96 3.76 27.47
CA PRO A 163 23.12 2.45 26.85
C PRO A 163 23.27 1.29 27.84
N GLN A 164 23.76 1.54 29.05
CA GLN A 164 23.92 0.55 30.11
C GLN A 164 22.56 0.01 30.58
N ASP A 165 21.53 0.85 30.63
CA ASP A 165 20.19 0.47 31.06
C ASP A 165 19.48 -0.40 30.02
N LEU A 166 20.00 -0.48 28.80
CA LEU A 166 19.52 -1.38 27.76
C LEU A 166 20.03 -2.82 27.94
N GLN A 167 21.05 -3.03 28.78
CA GLN A 167 21.59 -4.35 29.02
C GLN A 167 20.56 -5.19 29.80
N ASP A 168 20.16 -6.31 29.20
CA ASP A 168 19.11 -7.22 29.72
C ASP A 168 17.72 -6.59 29.90
N TRP A 169 17.50 -5.37 29.40
CA TRP A 169 16.17 -4.80 29.28
C TRP A 169 15.35 -5.60 28.26
N LYS A 170 14.17 -6.04 28.71
CA LYS A 170 13.22 -6.78 27.89
C LYS A 170 12.16 -5.84 27.38
N PHE A 171 11.96 -5.82 26.07
CA PHE A 171 10.88 -5.08 25.44
C PHE A 171 10.18 -5.97 24.43
N ARG A 172 8.89 -5.72 24.17
CA ARG A 172 8.19 -6.40 23.10
C ARG A 172 8.59 -5.74 21.79
N SER A 173 9.10 -6.52 20.85
CA SER A 173 9.41 -6.06 19.50
C SER A 173 8.47 -6.73 18.50
N PRO A 174 8.06 -6.05 17.40
CA PRO A 174 7.37 -6.72 16.30
C PRO A 174 8.21 -7.89 15.78
N PRO A 175 7.61 -9.00 15.34
CA PRO A 175 8.32 -10.24 14.98
C PRO A 175 9.47 -10.05 13.97
N VAL A 176 9.41 -9.00 13.14
CA VAL A 176 10.45 -8.62 12.18
C VAL A 176 11.67 -7.92 12.78
N SER A 177 11.51 -7.21 13.89
CA SER A 177 12.55 -6.34 14.47
C SER A 177 13.51 -7.15 15.37
N ARG A 178 14.14 -8.17 14.81
CA ARG A 178 15.23 -8.88 15.46
C ARG A 178 16.57 -8.59 14.79
N PRO A 179 17.16 -7.39 15.00
CA PRO A 179 18.54 -7.15 14.60
C PRO A 179 19.44 -8.23 15.19
N ARG A 180 20.27 -8.86 14.35
CA ARG A 180 21.27 -9.86 14.78
C ARG A 180 22.25 -9.29 15.81
N SER A 181 22.37 -7.96 15.91
CA SER A 181 23.16 -7.22 16.90
C SER A 181 22.63 -7.33 18.34
N SER A 182 21.33 -7.57 18.54
CA SER A 182 20.72 -7.74 19.89
C SER A 182 21.24 -8.97 20.64
N ARG A 183 21.87 -9.93 19.96
CA ARG A 183 22.46 -11.12 20.59
C ARG A 183 23.81 -10.88 21.26
N ARG A 184 24.53 -9.80 20.95
CA ARG A 184 25.93 -9.64 21.39
C ARG A 184 26.13 -8.57 22.48
N SER A 185 25.19 -7.65 22.68
CA SER A 185 25.27 -6.64 23.77
C SER A 185 24.03 -5.72 23.92
N GLY A 186 22.88 -6.05 23.32
CA GLY A 186 21.71 -5.15 23.28
C GLY A 186 20.47 -5.66 24.04
N PRO A 187 19.40 -4.85 24.11
CA PRO A 187 18.15 -5.23 24.77
C PRO A 187 17.52 -6.43 24.06
N ARG A 188 16.93 -7.33 24.84
CA ARG A 188 16.44 -8.62 24.34
C ARG A 188 14.93 -8.53 24.09
N PRO A 189 14.46 -8.74 22.85
CA PRO A 189 13.04 -8.84 22.61
C PRO A 189 12.47 -10.07 23.31
N SER A 190 11.36 -9.90 24.02
CA SER A 190 10.59 -10.96 24.68
C SER A 190 9.88 -11.85 23.66
#